data_AF-A0AAD5V858-F1
#
_entry.id   AF-A0AAD5V858-F1
#
_cell.length_a   1.000
_cell.length_b   1.000
_cell.length_c   1.000
_cell.angle_alpha   90.00
_cell.angle_beta   90.00
_cell.angle_gamma   90.00
#
_symmetry.space_group_name_H-M   'P 1'
#
loop_
_entity.id
_entity.type
_entity.pdbx_description
1 polymer ?
#
loop_
_entity_poly.entity_id
_entity_poly.type
_entity_poly.pdbx_seq_one_letter_code
_entity_poly.pdbx_strand_id
1 'polypeptide(L)'
;MDLNHEDDQLIAVLPIHYSNALDGDIHLHQFPLLTRPLQVPPSAAASGKRIRARLKPGVRRLEIHVPVDTRPEVWNTERSKELGFARDADDREKNQQTVAKGKQREGEESRLSEIRMRSEQIPQTSAYVLGVVRDGRLHLHPISETHQLRPTLTYMDVLTRKTKRSKQGAGSDDDSDDGPPPDPDEPQQAPAPKKEKKATGEAKEVQVAVRKAVDDRGIPTGGGITSVRREMLLALRSEEDEQWDDYTFYGGEVGPSLLSLLLALTKLA
;
A
#
# COMPACT_ATOMS: atom_id res chain seq x y z
N MET A 1 -27.01 44.10 14.97
CA MET A 1 -27.63 43.12 14.05
C MET A 1 -28.37 42.16 14.96
N ASP A 2 -29.65 42.43 15.16
CA ASP A 2 -30.49 41.73 16.11
C ASP A 2 -31.00 40.45 15.45
N LEU A 3 -30.53 39.31 15.93
CA LEU A 3 -31.07 38.00 15.57
C LEU A 3 -32.39 37.87 16.34
N ASN A 4 -33.51 38.11 15.66
CA ASN A 4 -34.85 37.85 16.21
C ASN A 4 -34.94 36.37 16.61
N HIS A 5 -34.97 36.11 17.91
CA HIS A 5 -35.05 34.78 18.53
C HIS A 5 -36.49 34.21 18.57
N GLU A 6 -37.45 34.87 17.94
CA GLU A 6 -38.88 34.51 18.04
C GLU A 6 -39.29 33.28 17.21
N ASP A 7 -38.42 32.81 16.31
CA ASP A 7 -38.69 31.66 15.42
C ASP A 7 -37.94 30.37 15.79
N ASP A 8 -37.14 30.34 16.88
CA ASP A 8 -36.37 29.15 17.30
C ASP A 8 -37.14 28.28 18.30
N GLN A 9 -38.11 27.51 17.80
CA GLN A 9 -38.92 26.60 18.62
C GLN A 9 -38.21 25.26 18.84
N LEU A 10 -38.06 24.84 20.10
CA LEU A 10 -37.55 23.51 20.46
C LEU A 10 -38.54 22.40 20.04
N ILE A 11 -38.18 21.62 19.02
CA ILE A 11 -39.03 20.53 18.48
C ILE A 11 -38.70 19.18 19.13
N ALA A 12 -37.44 18.93 19.52
CA ALA A 12 -37.02 17.65 20.09
C ALA A 12 -35.80 17.79 21.02
N VAL A 13 -35.74 16.92 22.04
CA VAL A 13 -34.60 16.78 22.95
C VAL A 13 -34.05 15.37 22.83
N LEU A 14 -32.79 15.24 22.42
CA LEU A 14 -32.09 13.96 22.26
C LEU A 14 -31.09 13.77 23.42
N PRO A 15 -31.31 12.79 24.32
CA PRO A 15 -30.31 12.45 25.33
C PRO A 15 -29.03 11.92 24.68
N ILE A 16 -27.89 12.48 25.09
CA ILE A 16 -26.58 12.11 24.58
C ILE A 16 -25.96 11.08 25.53
N HIS A 17 -25.65 9.90 25.00
CA HIS A 17 -24.91 8.85 25.68
C HIS A 17 -23.53 8.75 25.05
N TYR A 18 -22.49 8.75 25.86
CA TYR A 18 -21.12 8.58 25.41
C TYR A 18 -20.58 7.23 25.88
N SER A 19 -19.96 6.46 24.99
CA SER A 19 -19.45 5.12 25.29
C SER A 19 -18.04 4.92 24.74
N ASN A 20 -17.16 4.37 25.59
CA ASN A 20 -15.78 4.01 25.25
C ASN A 20 -15.60 2.49 25.07
N ALA A 21 -16.69 1.73 24.95
CA ALA A 21 -16.61 0.26 24.90
C ALA A 21 -15.82 -0.29 23.69
N LEU A 22 -15.64 0.51 22.64
CA LEU A 22 -14.94 0.18 21.39
C LEU A 22 -13.78 1.14 21.12
N ASP A 23 -13.23 1.74 22.18
CA ASP A 23 -12.10 2.66 22.07
C ASP A 23 -10.88 1.92 21.50
N GLY A 24 -10.23 2.48 20.48
CA GLY A 24 -9.17 1.82 19.72
C GLY A 24 -9.66 1.02 18.50
N ASP A 25 -10.88 0.50 18.52
CA ASP A 25 -11.39 -0.42 17.48
C ASP A 25 -12.18 0.27 16.36
N ILE A 26 -12.67 1.50 16.59
CA ILE A 26 -13.47 2.24 15.59
C ILE A 26 -12.56 3.11 14.74
N HIS A 27 -12.44 2.76 13.45
CA HIS A 27 -11.69 3.53 12.46
C HIS A 27 -12.61 4.08 11.37
N LEU A 28 -12.28 5.27 10.86
CA LEU A 28 -12.96 5.88 9.72
C LEU A 28 -12.19 5.57 8.43
N HIS A 29 -12.78 4.76 7.57
CA HIS A 29 -12.20 4.39 6.27
C HIS A 29 -12.87 5.15 5.13
N GLN A 30 -12.11 6.01 4.46
CA GLN A 30 -12.56 6.80 3.32
C GLN A 30 -12.06 6.20 2.01
N PHE A 31 -12.89 6.20 0.97
CA PHE A 31 -12.55 5.66 -0.35
C PHE A 31 -12.78 6.71 -1.47
N PRO A 32 -11.91 7.71 -1.62
CA PRO A 32 -12.28 8.89 -2.42
C PRO A 32 -12.33 8.67 -3.93
N LEU A 33 -11.85 7.52 -4.40
CA LEU A 33 -11.94 7.11 -5.81
C LEU A 33 -13.10 6.15 -6.09
N LEU A 34 -13.82 5.72 -5.06
CA LEU A 34 -14.99 4.85 -5.23
C LEU A 34 -16.25 5.70 -5.36
N THR A 35 -16.97 5.50 -6.47
CA THR A 35 -18.29 6.09 -6.71
C THR A 35 -19.43 5.18 -6.24
N ARG A 36 -19.11 3.95 -5.80
CA ARG A 36 -20.06 2.96 -5.31
C ARG A 36 -19.56 2.40 -3.97
N PRO A 37 -20.46 1.94 -3.09
CA PRO A 37 -20.07 1.23 -1.89
C PRO A 37 -19.15 0.06 -2.22
N LEU A 38 -18.20 -0.19 -1.32
CA LEU A 38 -17.28 -1.31 -1.44
C LEU A 38 -18.06 -2.62 -1.33
N GLN A 39 -18.25 -3.30 -2.45
CA GLN A 39 -19.00 -4.54 -2.55
C GLN A 39 -18.27 -5.54 -3.43
N VAL A 40 -18.46 -6.83 -3.17
CA VAL A 40 -17.93 -7.89 -4.04
C VAL A 40 -18.69 -7.84 -5.36
N PRO A 41 -18.02 -7.79 -6.53
CA PRO A 41 -18.70 -7.86 -7.81
C PRO A 41 -19.57 -9.13 -7.93
N PRO A 42 -20.77 -9.09 -8.55
CA PRO A 42 -21.67 -10.24 -8.60
C PRO A 42 -21.05 -11.50 -9.19
N SER A 43 -20.20 -11.36 -10.23
CA SER A 43 -19.49 -12.48 -10.86
C SER A 43 -18.47 -13.14 -9.93
N ALA A 44 -17.76 -12.32 -9.15
CA ALA A 44 -16.82 -12.78 -8.15
C ALA A 44 -17.54 -13.45 -6.97
N ALA A 45 -18.67 -12.89 -6.53
CA ALA A 45 -19.52 -13.46 -5.50
C ALA A 45 -20.09 -14.83 -5.91
N ALA A 46 -20.55 -14.98 -7.15
CA ALA A 46 -21.01 -16.26 -7.71
C ALA A 46 -19.90 -17.32 -7.74
N SER A 47 -18.64 -16.89 -7.88
CA SER A 47 -17.46 -17.75 -7.81
C SER A 47 -16.96 -18.01 -6.38
N GLY A 48 -17.70 -17.57 -5.35
CA GLY A 48 -17.33 -17.71 -3.95
C GLY A 48 -16.18 -16.81 -3.48
N LYS A 49 -15.72 -15.87 -4.31
CA LYS A 49 -14.65 -14.92 -3.93
C LYS A 49 -15.20 -13.87 -2.98
N ARG A 50 -14.38 -13.45 -2.02
CA ARG A 50 -14.72 -12.45 -0.99
C ARG A 50 -13.65 -11.38 -0.92
N ILE A 51 -14.02 -10.22 -0.40
CA ILE A 51 -13.03 -9.20 -0.03
C ILE A 51 -12.19 -9.75 1.12
N ARG A 52 -10.87 -9.58 1.00
CA ARG A 52 -9.92 -9.91 2.08
C ARG A 52 -9.32 -8.62 2.59
N ALA A 53 -8.93 -8.60 3.86
CA ALA A 53 -8.22 -7.46 4.43
C ALA A 53 -7.02 -7.95 5.22
N ARG A 54 -6.01 -7.11 5.34
CA ARG A 54 -4.84 -7.36 6.18
C ARG A 54 -4.35 -6.05 6.80
N LEU A 55 -3.85 -6.12 8.02
CA LEU A 55 -3.43 -4.96 8.81
C LEU A 55 -2.02 -5.17 9.36
N LYS A 56 -1.20 -4.14 9.31
CA LYS A 56 0.01 -4.00 10.13
C LYS A 56 -0.32 -3.07 11.31
N PRO A 57 -0.49 -3.58 12.54
CA PRO A 57 -0.99 -2.78 13.66
C PRO A 57 -0.04 -1.65 14.10
N GLY A 58 1.27 -1.87 14.09
CA GLY A 58 2.30 -0.90 14.50
C GLY A 58 2.39 0.28 13.54
N VAL A 59 2.48 0.03 12.23
CA VAL A 59 2.50 1.06 11.19
C VAL A 59 1.09 1.51 10.77
N ARG A 60 0.04 0.89 11.33
CA ARG A 60 -1.38 1.19 11.05
C ARG A 60 -1.69 1.12 9.56
N ARG A 61 -1.10 0.12 8.89
CA ARG A 61 -1.26 -0.07 7.45
C ARG A 61 -2.32 -1.12 7.19
N LEU A 62 -3.48 -0.68 6.73
CA LEU A 62 -4.56 -1.53 6.26
C LEU A 62 -4.45 -1.72 4.75
N GLU A 63 -4.70 -2.94 4.31
CA GLU A 63 -4.80 -3.27 2.91
C GLU A 63 -6.03 -4.13 2.64
N ILE A 64 -6.80 -3.75 1.64
CA ILE A 64 -8.04 -4.42 1.25
C ILE A 64 -7.87 -4.98 -0.16
N HIS A 65 -8.15 -6.26 -0.31
CA HIS A 65 -8.11 -6.99 -1.57
C HIS A 65 -9.53 -7.19 -2.08
N VAL A 66 -9.87 -6.52 -3.16
CA VAL A 66 -11.19 -6.56 -3.79
C VAL A 66 -11.11 -7.46 -5.02
N PRO A 67 -11.89 -8.56 -5.09
CA PRO A 67 -11.94 -9.39 -6.28
C PRO A 67 -12.34 -8.59 -7.53
N VAL A 68 -11.70 -8.88 -8.67
CA VAL A 68 -12.07 -8.28 -9.95
C VAL A 68 -13.34 -8.91 -10.52
N ASP A 69 -14.09 -8.12 -11.28
CA ASP A 69 -15.19 -8.61 -12.09
C ASP A 69 -14.64 -9.30 -13.33
N THR A 70 -14.87 -10.61 -13.46
CA THR A 70 -14.35 -11.42 -14.59
C THR A 70 -15.35 -11.59 -15.72
N ARG A 71 -16.41 -10.77 -15.76
CA ARG A 71 -17.38 -10.75 -16.85
C ARG A 71 -16.74 -10.30 -18.17
N PRO A 72 -17.01 -10.98 -19.29
CA PRO A 72 -16.34 -10.71 -20.56
C PRO A 72 -16.58 -9.29 -21.11
N GLU A 73 -17.66 -8.61 -20.68
CA GLU A 73 -17.95 -7.24 -21.10
C GLU A 73 -17.01 -6.18 -20.50
N VAL A 74 -16.42 -6.48 -19.34
CA VAL A 74 -15.57 -5.54 -18.57
C VAL A 74 -14.17 -6.07 -18.30
N TRP A 75 -13.90 -7.32 -18.68
CA TRP A 75 -12.65 -8.01 -18.38
C TRP A 75 -11.90 -8.48 -19.63
N ASN A 76 -10.65 -8.05 -19.76
CA ASN A 76 -9.75 -8.54 -20.80
C ASN A 76 -8.85 -9.66 -20.26
N THR A 77 -9.07 -10.88 -20.78
CA THR A 77 -8.34 -12.07 -20.33
C THR A 77 -6.86 -12.03 -20.70
N GLU A 78 -6.48 -11.54 -21.88
CA GLU A 78 -5.08 -11.45 -22.30
C GLU A 78 -4.29 -10.48 -21.41
N ARG A 79 -4.84 -9.28 -21.22
CA ARG A 79 -4.26 -8.28 -20.32
C ARG A 79 -4.18 -8.80 -18.89
N SER A 80 -5.18 -9.57 -18.42
CA SER A 80 -5.14 -10.13 -17.08
C SER A 80 -3.93 -11.03 -16.79
N LYS A 81 -3.42 -11.75 -17.80
CA LYS A 81 -2.25 -12.62 -17.66
C LYS A 81 -0.97 -11.81 -17.48
N GLU A 82 -0.79 -10.78 -18.31
CA GLU A 82 0.37 -9.88 -18.21
C GLU A 82 0.40 -9.16 -16.85
N LEU A 83 -0.74 -8.62 -16.43
CA LEU A 83 -0.88 -7.95 -15.14
C LEU A 83 -0.70 -8.91 -13.95
N GLY A 84 -1.17 -10.17 -14.09
CA GLY A 84 -1.02 -11.23 -13.08
C GLY A 84 0.44 -11.59 -12.85
N PHE A 85 1.19 -11.82 -13.94
CA PHE A 85 2.63 -12.07 -13.86
C PHE A 85 3.38 -10.94 -13.14
N ALA A 86 3.04 -9.70 -13.48
CA ALA A 86 3.65 -8.53 -12.84
C ALA A 86 3.31 -8.42 -11.36
N ARG A 87 2.08 -8.79 -10.98
CA ARG A 87 1.64 -8.85 -9.59
C ARG A 87 2.43 -9.88 -8.80
N ASP A 88 2.63 -11.07 -9.35
CA ASP A 88 3.41 -12.11 -8.66
C ASP A 88 4.88 -11.73 -8.48
N ALA A 89 5.45 -11.03 -9.46
CA ALA A 89 6.80 -10.49 -9.35
C ALA A 89 6.88 -9.38 -8.27
N ASP A 90 5.91 -8.46 -8.21
CA ASP A 90 5.83 -7.44 -7.15
C ASP A 90 5.67 -8.08 -5.76
N ASP A 91 4.80 -9.08 -5.63
CA ASP A 91 4.56 -9.78 -4.36
C ASP A 91 5.81 -10.59 -3.94
N ARG A 92 6.60 -11.12 -4.90
CA ARG A 92 7.88 -11.78 -4.63
C ARG A 92 8.95 -10.78 -4.15
N GLU A 93 9.06 -9.63 -4.81
CA GLU A 93 10.01 -8.57 -4.42
C GLU A 93 9.73 -8.02 -3.01
N LYS A 94 8.45 -7.96 -2.62
CA LYS A 94 8.02 -7.41 -1.32
C LYS A 94 7.78 -8.45 -0.23
N ASN A 95 8.05 -9.72 -0.50
CA ASN A 95 7.73 -10.84 0.39
C ASN A 95 6.25 -10.85 0.86
N GLN A 96 5.33 -10.49 -0.03
CA GLN A 96 3.88 -10.40 0.23
C GLN A 96 3.10 -11.57 -0.38
N GLN A 97 3.77 -12.66 -0.76
CA GLN A 97 3.10 -13.84 -1.28
C GLN A 97 2.19 -14.42 -0.20
N THR A 98 0.90 -14.48 -0.50
CA THR A 98 -0.08 -15.12 0.38
C THR A 98 0.11 -16.64 0.32
N VAL A 99 0.05 -17.30 1.47
CA VAL A 99 0.18 -18.77 1.60
C VAL A 99 -0.82 -19.51 0.69
N ALA A 100 -1.98 -18.90 0.43
CA ALA A 100 -3.00 -19.39 -0.50
C ALA A 100 -2.52 -19.54 -1.95
N LYS A 101 -1.58 -18.70 -2.43
CA LYS A 101 -0.99 -18.82 -3.78
C LYS A 101 0.08 -19.92 -3.86
N GLY A 102 0.67 -20.34 -2.73
CA GLY A 102 1.59 -21.49 -2.70
C GLY A 102 0.91 -22.82 -3.05
N LYS A 103 -0.43 -22.86 -3.04
CA LYS A 103 -1.26 -23.99 -3.49
C LYS A 103 -1.86 -23.80 -4.88
N GLN A 104 -1.44 -22.78 -5.65
CA GLN A 104 -1.78 -22.78 -7.08
C GLN A 104 -1.18 -24.04 -7.70
N ARG A 105 -2.06 -24.85 -8.29
CA ARG A 105 -1.65 -26.03 -9.04
C ARG A 105 -0.65 -25.59 -10.08
N GLU A 106 0.49 -26.29 -10.12
CA GLU A 106 1.48 -26.19 -11.18
C GLU A 106 0.74 -26.30 -12.54
N GLY A 107 0.59 -25.18 -13.25
CA GLY A 107 -0.20 -25.07 -14.48
C GLY A 107 -1.33 -24.03 -14.50
N GLU A 108 -1.72 -23.44 -13.37
CA GLU A 108 -2.66 -22.31 -13.39
C GLU A 108 -1.93 -21.01 -13.76
N GLU A 109 -2.27 -20.44 -14.92
CA GLU A 109 -1.68 -19.17 -15.38
C GLU A 109 -1.96 -18.05 -14.39
N SER A 110 -0.92 -17.30 -14.00
CA SER A 110 -1.08 -16.14 -13.14
C SER A 110 -1.93 -15.06 -13.82
N ARG A 111 -3.12 -14.81 -13.28
CA ARG A 111 -4.04 -13.77 -13.74
C ARG A 111 -4.28 -12.79 -12.61
N LEU A 112 -4.42 -11.51 -12.95
CA LEU A 112 -4.83 -10.50 -12.00
C LEU A 112 -6.25 -10.84 -11.50
N SER A 113 -6.38 -11.23 -10.24
CA SER A 113 -7.64 -11.71 -9.67
C SER A 113 -8.28 -10.71 -8.70
N GLU A 114 -7.54 -9.68 -8.30
CA GLU A 114 -7.96 -8.70 -7.30
C GLU A 114 -7.27 -7.35 -7.46
N ILE A 115 -7.95 -6.31 -6.98
CA ILE A 115 -7.42 -4.95 -6.83
C ILE A 115 -7.05 -4.76 -5.37
N ARG A 116 -5.83 -4.28 -5.14
CA ARG A 116 -5.28 -4.01 -3.81
C ARG A 116 -5.45 -2.53 -3.49
N MET A 117 -6.20 -2.21 -2.44
CA MET A 117 -6.33 -0.86 -1.91
C MET A 117 -5.50 -0.73 -0.64
N ARG A 118 -4.59 0.24 -0.61
CA ARG A 118 -3.72 0.50 0.54
C ARG A 118 -4.21 1.73 1.28
N SER A 119 -4.20 1.67 2.61
CA SER A 119 -4.52 2.80 3.45
C SER A 119 -3.36 3.79 3.57
N GLU A 120 -3.72 5.04 3.74
CA GLU A 120 -2.87 6.13 4.19
C GLU A 120 -3.55 6.78 5.40
N GLN A 121 -2.83 6.87 6.51
CA GLN A 121 -3.38 7.49 7.72
C GLN A 121 -3.47 9.00 7.52
N ILE A 122 -4.65 9.56 7.81
CA ILE A 122 -4.86 11.01 7.81
C ILE A 122 -4.68 11.50 9.25
N PRO A 123 -3.74 12.43 9.51
CA PRO A 123 -3.63 13.08 10.82
C PRO A 123 -4.94 13.78 11.17
N GLN A 124 -5.50 13.44 12.33
CA GLN A 124 -6.72 14.06 12.82
C GLN A 124 -6.40 15.41 13.47
N THR A 125 -6.96 16.50 12.94
CA THR A 125 -6.80 17.86 13.50
C THR A 125 -7.75 18.12 14.67
N SER A 126 -8.84 17.35 14.78
CA SER A 126 -9.89 17.49 15.79
C SER A 126 -10.38 16.13 16.27
N ALA A 127 -11.12 16.12 17.38
CA ALA A 127 -11.76 14.91 17.89
C ALA A 127 -12.92 14.48 16.96
N TYR A 128 -12.80 13.28 16.40
CA TYR A 128 -13.86 12.67 15.61
C TYR A 128 -14.67 11.70 16.47
N VAL A 129 -15.99 11.77 16.36
CA VAL A 129 -16.93 10.88 17.05
C VAL A 129 -17.93 10.31 16.05
N LEU A 130 -18.22 9.02 16.18
CA LEU A 130 -19.32 8.34 15.51
C LEU A 130 -20.59 8.56 16.34
N GLY A 131 -21.59 9.21 15.76
CA GLY A 131 -22.91 9.39 16.36
C GLY A 131 -23.96 8.49 15.72
N VAL A 132 -24.63 7.67 16.52
CA VAL A 132 -25.77 6.84 16.09
C VAL A 132 -27.02 7.31 16.80
N VAL A 133 -28.04 7.74 16.04
CA VAL A 133 -29.34 8.09 16.59
C VAL A 133 -30.25 6.87 16.54
N ARG A 134 -30.71 6.41 17.71
CA ARG A 134 -31.61 5.26 17.84
C ARG A 134 -32.60 5.50 18.97
N ASP A 135 -33.88 5.19 18.73
CA ASP A 135 -34.95 5.27 19.73
C ASP A 135 -35.02 6.64 20.44
N GLY A 136 -34.79 7.73 19.70
CA GLY A 136 -34.81 9.10 20.23
C GLY A 136 -33.62 9.43 21.14
N ARG A 137 -32.51 8.69 21.05
CA ARG A 137 -31.26 8.92 21.80
C ARG A 137 -30.07 8.98 20.85
N LEU A 138 -29.08 9.80 21.19
CA LEU A 138 -27.81 9.91 20.45
C LEU A 138 -26.72 9.16 21.21
N HIS A 139 -26.16 8.12 20.58
CA HIS A 139 -25.01 7.38 21.09
C HIS A 139 -23.74 7.83 20.40
N LEU A 140 -22.76 8.30 21.16
CA LEU A 140 -21.47 8.77 20.69
C LEU A 140 -20.36 7.79 21.05
N HIS A 141 -19.51 7.51 20.07
CA HIS A 141 -18.29 6.72 20.23
C HIS A 141 -17.09 7.45 19.62
N PRO A 142 -15.92 7.49 20.28
CA PRO A 142 -14.72 8.10 19.71
C PRO A 142 -14.23 7.30 18.50
N ILE A 143 -13.72 8.00 17.48
CA ILE A 143 -13.05 7.40 16.32
C ILE A 143 -11.54 7.49 16.55
N SER A 144 -10.88 6.35 16.64
CA SER A 144 -9.47 6.23 16.99
C SER A 144 -8.56 6.69 15.84
N GLU A 145 -8.92 6.35 14.61
CA GLU A 145 -8.05 6.52 13.44
C GLU A 145 -8.86 6.85 12.19
N THR A 146 -8.28 7.65 11.31
CA THR A 146 -8.86 7.96 9.99
C THR A 146 -7.89 7.52 8.90
N HIS A 147 -8.38 6.71 7.96
CA HIS A 147 -7.60 6.20 6.84
C HIS A 147 -8.26 6.53 5.51
N GLN A 148 -7.43 6.89 4.54
CA GLN A 148 -7.83 7.01 3.14
C GLN A 148 -7.30 5.82 2.36
N LEU A 149 -8.17 5.07 1.70
CA LEU A 149 -7.79 3.93 0.89
C LEU A 149 -7.77 4.30 -0.60
N ARG A 150 -6.66 3.93 -1.25
CA ARG A 150 -6.46 4.13 -2.69
C ARG A 150 -6.00 2.84 -3.37
N PRO A 151 -6.46 2.53 -4.59
CA PRO A 151 -5.95 1.42 -5.37
C PRO A 151 -4.44 1.57 -5.61
N THR A 152 -3.70 0.48 -5.40
CA THR A 152 -2.27 0.41 -5.65
C THR A 152 -2.00 -0.27 -6.97
N LEU A 153 -1.13 0.36 -7.77
CA LEU A 153 -0.73 -0.12 -9.09
C LEU A 153 0.76 -0.49 -9.13
N THR A 154 1.35 -0.90 -8.02
CA THR A 154 2.79 -1.18 -7.91
C THR A 154 3.30 -2.25 -8.88
N TYR A 155 2.44 -3.16 -9.30
CA TYR A 155 2.74 -4.14 -10.34
C TYR A 155 3.01 -3.50 -11.72
N MET A 156 2.51 -2.29 -11.99
CA MET A 156 2.88 -1.50 -13.19
C MET A 156 4.33 -1.03 -13.16
N ASP A 157 4.87 -0.75 -11.98
CA ASP A 157 6.28 -0.35 -11.85
C ASP A 157 7.20 -1.52 -12.19
N VAL A 158 6.77 -2.76 -11.89
CA VAL A 158 7.47 -3.99 -12.29
C VAL A 158 7.43 -4.18 -13.80
N LEU A 159 6.27 -4.03 -14.45
CA LEU A 159 6.18 -4.11 -15.91
C LEU A 159 7.07 -3.06 -16.59
N THR A 160 7.01 -1.82 -16.11
CA THR A 160 7.79 -0.72 -16.68
C THR A 160 9.30 -0.97 -16.53
N ARG A 161 9.75 -1.44 -15.35
CA ARG A 161 11.16 -1.85 -15.14
C ARG A 161 11.57 -2.99 -16.06
N LYS A 162 10.70 -3.99 -16.26
CA LYS A 162 10.96 -5.13 -17.15
C LYS A 162 11.13 -4.67 -18.60
N THR A 163 10.22 -3.85 -19.11
CA THR A 163 10.27 -3.33 -20.49
C THR A 163 11.48 -2.42 -20.71
N LYS A 164 11.84 -1.57 -19.74
CA LYS A 164 13.05 -0.75 -19.81
C LYS A 164 14.32 -1.60 -19.87
N ARG A 165 14.41 -2.64 -19.02
CA ARG A 165 15.54 -3.57 -19.00
C ARG A 165 15.62 -4.40 -20.29
N SER A 166 14.51 -4.84 -20.86
CA SER A 166 14.53 -5.58 -22.13
C SER A 166 14.96 -4.68 -23.29
N LYS A 167 14.57 -3.40 -23.30
CA LYS A 167 15.01 -2.44 -24.32
C LYS A 167 16.49 -2.07 -24.19
N GLN A 168 17.01 -1.95 -22.96
CA GLN A 168 18.43 -1.71 -22.71
C GLN A 168 19.30 -2.97 -22.89
N GLY A 169 18.76 -4.16 -22.67
CA GLY A 169 19.47 -5.44 -22.81
C GLY A 169 19.46 -6.03 -24.23
N ALA A 170 18.66 -5.50 -25.15
CA ALA A 170 18.55 -5.97 -26.54
C ALA A 170 19.22 -5.04 -27.57
N GLY A 171 20.04 -4.08 -27.13
CA GLY A 171 20.65 -3.11 -28.03
C GLY A 171 21.72 -2.22 -27.36
N SER A 172 22.74 -2.83 -26.75
CA SER A 172 23.99 -2.12 -26.41
C SER A 172 25.03 -2.38 -27.50
N ASP A 173 24.68 -2.03 -28.73
CA ASP A 173 25.62 -1.88 -29.86
C ASP A 173 25.18 -0.69 -30.75
N ASP A 174 24.49 0.30 -30.16
CA ASP A 174 24.16 1.56 -30.82
C ASP A 174 24.98 2.68 -30.17
N ASP A 175 26.13 2.91 -30.77
CA ASP A 175 27.10 3.98 -30.51
C ASP A 175 26.52 5.32 -31.01
N SER A 176 25.36 5.73 -30.47
CA SER A 176 24.80 7.07 -30.71
C SER A 176 25.36 8.05 -29.69
N ASP A 177 26.53 8.55 -30.06
CA ASP A 177 27.17 9.77 -29.63
C ASP A 177 26.21 10.97 -29.70
N ASP A 178 25.45 11.20 -28.62
CA ASP A 178 24.76 12.47 -28.33
C ASP A 178 25.43 13.13 -27.11
N GLY A 179 26.74 13.32 -27.21
CA GLY A 179 27.46 14.34 -26.45
C GLY A 179 27.24 15.71 -27.11
N PRO A 180 27.14 16.81 -26.33
CA PRO A 180 27.08 18.14 -26.91
C PRO A 180 28.28 18.36 -27.86
N PRO A 181 28.09 19.05 -28.99
CA PRO A 181 29.12 19.18 -30.02
C PRO A 181 30.42 19.70 -29.40
N PRO A 182 31.57 19.09 -29.72
CA PRO A 182 32.85 19.50 -29.14
C PRO A 182 33.19 20.93 -29.57
N ASP A 183 33.44 21.80 -28.59
CA ASP A 183 33.89 23.16 -28.82
C ASP A 183 35.22 23.15 -29.62
N PRO A 184 35.34 23.95 -30.69
CA PRO A 184 36.45 23.89 -31.65
C PRO A 184 37.81 24.43 -31.16
N ASP A 185 38.02 24.62 -29.85
CA ASP A 185 39.23 25.30 -29.32
C ASP A 185 40.08 24.51 -28.32
N GLU A 186 39.86 23.20 -28.12
CA GLU A 186 40.76 22.38 -27.29
C GLU A 186 41.77 21.53 -28.11
N PRO A 187 43.10 21.70 -27.90
CA PRO A 187 44.12 20.98 -28.65
C PRO A 187 44.16 19.48 -28.31
N GLN A 188 44.21 18.66 -29.36
CA GLN A 188 44.25 17.19 -29.36
C GLN A 188 45.34 16.61 -28.43
N GLN A 189 44.93 15.82 -27.43
CA GLN A 189 45.83 14.98 -26.66
C GLN A 189 46.05 13.62 -27.35
N ALA A 190 47.31 13.19 -27.41
CA ALA A 190 47.79 12.00 -28.08
C ALA A 190 47.26 10.68 -27.45
N PRO A 191 47.12 9.60 -28.24
CA PRO A 191 46.46 8.36 -27.80
C PRO A 191 47.34 7.52 -26.86
N ALA A 192 46.78 7.12 -25.70
CA ALA A 192 47.39 6.14 -24.80
C ALA A 192 46.94 4.69 -25.15
N PRO A 193 47.85 3.69 -25.04
CA PRO A 193 47.64 2.34 -25.59
C PRO A 193 46.69 1.46 -24.75
N LYS A 194 45.93 0.63 -25.47
CA LYS A 194 45.03 -0.42 -24.97
C LYS A 194 45.76 -1.38 -24.01
N LYS A 195 45.22 -1.58 -22.81
CA LYS A 195 45.59 -2.69 -21.92
C LYS A 195 44.45 -3.70 -21.83
N GLU A 196 44.86 -4.96 -21.94
CA GLU A 196 44.05 -6.15 -22.11
C GLU A 196 43.23 -6.55 -20.87
N LYS A 197 42.19 -7.34 -21.15
CA LYS A 197 41.25 -7.95 -20.19
C LYS A 197 41.97 -8.82 -19.15
N LYS A 198 41.51 -8.78 -17.90
CA LYS A 198 41.75 -9.84 -16.91
C LYS A 198 40.42 -10.38 -16.36
N ALA A 199 40.45 -11.69 -16.11
CA ALA A 199 39.33 -12.60 -15.99
C ALA A 199 38.48 -12.42 -14.72
N THR A 200 37.20 -12.75 -14.89
CA THR A 200 36.16 -12.95 -13.89
C THR A 200 36.57 -14.05 -12.90
N GLY A 201 36.74 -13.68 -11.63
CA GLY A 201 36.82 -14.61 -10.50
C GLY A 201 35.70 -14.29 -9.53
N GLU A 202 34.83 -15.28 -9.24
CA GLU A 202 33.79 -15.21 -8.23
C GLU A 202 34.41 -14.94 -6.85
N ALA A 203 34.26 -13.71 -6.33
CA ALA A 203 34.50 -13.41 -4.93
C ALA A 203 33.15 -13.15 -4.26
N LYS A 204 32.75 -14.09 -3.39
CA LYS A 204 31.57 -13.98 -2.54
C LYS A 204 31.87 -12.92 -1.47
N GLU A 205 31.39 -11.70 -1.70
CA GLU A 205 31.59 -10.58 -0.77
C GLU A 205 30.74 -10.80 0.49
N VAL A 206 31.40 -11.16 1.60
CA VAL A 206 30.79 -11.22 2.93
C VAL A 206 31.22 -9.98 3.68
N GLN A 207 30.35 -8.96 3.74
CA GLN A 207 30.58 -7.79 4.57
C GLN A 207 30.16 -8.07 6.02
N VAL A 208 31.12 -8.34 6.90
CA VAL A 208 30.90 -8.38 8.35
C VAL A 208 31.38 -7.05 8.93
N ALA A 209 30.45 -6.16 9.26
CA ALA A 209 30.74 -4.94 10.01
C ALA A 209 30.42 -5.15 11.49
N VAL A 210 31.41 -5.57 12.27
CA VAL A 210 31.33 -5.54 13.74
C VAL A 210 31.52 -4.10 14.19
N ARG A 211 30.44 -3.44 14.64
CA ARG A 211 30.56 -2.13 15.30
C ARG A 211 30.79 -2.36 16.79
N LYS A 212 32.04 -2.19 17.22
CA LYS A 212 32.41 -2.09 18.63
C LYS A 212 31.85 -0.77 19.18
N ALA A 213 31.05 -0.85 20.23
CA ALA A 213 30.62 0.32 20.99
C ALA A 213 31.83 0.87 21.77
N VAL A 214 32.28 2.08 21.42
CA VAL A 214 33.12 2.88 22.30
C VAL A 214 32.66 4.34 22.20
N ASP A 215 32.51 4.89 23.40
CA ASP A 215 32.13 6.24 23.77
C ASP A 215 32.90 7.37 23.07
N ASP A 216 32.16 8.47 23.00
CA ASP A 216 32.57 9.88 23.13
C ASP A 216 33.64 10.45 22.18
N ARG A 217 33.30 11.63 21.64
CA ARG A 217 34.10 12.57 20.83
C ARG A 217 34.33 12.23 19.36
N GLY A 218 33.40 12.76 18.55
CA GLY A 218 33.69 13.61 17.39
C GLY A 218 34.65 13.08 16.33
N ILE A 219 34.12 12.35 15.34
CA ILE A 219 34.73 12.23 14.01
C ILE A 219 33.60 12.39 12.96
N PRO A 220 33.70 13.34 12.01
CA PRO A 220 32.71 13.49 10.94
C PRO A 220 32.97 12.40 9.90
N THR A 221 32.35 11.25 10.08
CA THR A 221 32.41 10.16 9.10
C THR A 221 31.37 10.41 8.00
N GLY A 222 31.85 10.35 6.75
CA GLY A 222 31.22 10.87 5.54
C GLY A 222 29.79 10.41 5.24
N GLY A 223 29.09 11.31 4.53
CA GLY A 223 27.81 11.02 3.87
C GLY A 223 26.61 11.07 4.82
N GLY A 224 26.47 12.15 5.59
CA GLY A 224 25.35 12.37 6.51
C GLY A 224 24.02 12.49 5.77
N ILE A 225 23.35 11.36 5.54
CA ILE A 225 21.89 11.33 5.38
C ILE A 225 21.29 12.18 6.50
N THR A 226 20.50 13.20 6.13
CA THR A 226 19.84 14.10 7.09
C THR A 226 19.05 13.30 8.12
N SER A 227 18.91 13.80 9.35
CA SER A 227 18.12 13.14 10.41
C SER A 227 16.75 12.69 9.92
N VAL A 228 16.07 13.56 9.17
CA VAL A 228 14.77 13.30 8.53
C VAL A 228 14.83 12.10 7.57
N ARG A 229 15.85 12.02 6.71
CA ARG A 229 15.99 10.90 5.78
C ARG A 229 16.37 9.60 6.51
N ARG A 230 17.10 9.68 7.63
CA ARG A 230 17.37 8.51 8.48
C ARG A 230 16.08 7.99 9.11
N GLU A 231 15.29 8.86 9.72
CA GLU A 231 13.99 8.52 10.32
C GLU A 231 13.03 7.94 9.28
N MET A 232 12.96 8.54 8.09
CA MET A 232 12.18 8.01 6.98
C MET A 232 12.61 6.60 6.56
N LEU A 233 13.92 6.35 6.42
CA LEU A 233 14.42 5.02 6.06
C LEU A 233 14.18 3.99 7.16
N LEU A 234 14.22 4.40 8.43
CA LEU A 234 13.87 3.54 9.56
C LEU A 234 12.38 3.19 9.55
N ALA A 235 11.50 4.17 9.31
CA ALA A 235 10.07 3.97 9.20
C ALA A 235 9.70 3.02 8.04
N LEU A 236 10.38 3.14 6.89
CA LEU A 236 10.21 2.22 5.76
C LEU A 236 10.63 0.79 6.13
N ARG A 237 11.78 0.62 6.79
CA ARG A 237 12.24 -0.70 7.24
C ARG A 237 11.31 -1.32 8.26
N SER A 238 10.87 -0.56 9.27
CA SER A 238 9.91 -1.05 10.24
C SER A 238 8.58 -1.43 9.59
N GLU A 239 8.15 -0.68 8.57
CA GLU A 239 6.97 -1.05 7.79
C GLU A 239 7.18 -2.34 7.00
N GLU A 240 8.36 -2.59 6.45
CA GLU A 240 8.67 -3.83 5.72
C GLU A 240 8.76 -5.03 6.65
N ASP A 241 9.43 -4.88 7.80
CA ASP A 241 9.68 -5.93 8.78
C ASP A 241 8.42 -6.35 9.55
N GLU A 242 7.46 -5.45 9.73
CA GLU A 242 6.21 -5.77 10.44
C GLU A 242 5.37 -6.79 9.66
N GLN A 243 4.87 -7.81 10.37
CA GLN A 243 4.05 -8.86 9.77
C GLN A 243 2.61 -8.38 9.51
N TRP A 244 2.00 -8.95 8.48
CA TRP A 244 0.59 -8.75 8.19
C TRP A 244 -0.28 -9.67 9.06
N ASP A 245 -1.27 -9.07 9.74
CA ASP A 245 -2.39 -9.80 10.34
C ASP A 245 -3.54 -9.88 9.33
N ASP A 246 -4.07 -11.07 9.08
CA ASP A 246 -5.21 -11.26 8.19
C ASP A 246 -6.56 -10.99 8.88
N TYR A 247 -7.45 -10.31 8.17
CA TYR A 247 -8.79 -9.95 8.63
C TYR A 247 -9.86 -10.37 7.62
N THR A 248 -11.00 -10.81 8.16
CA THR A 248 -12.19 -11.12 7.36
C THR A 248 -13.06 -9.87 7.23
N PHE A 249 -13.47 -9.56 6.00
CA PHE A 249 -14.37 -8.46 5.70
C PHE A 249 -15.83 -8.89 5.86
N TYR A 250 -16.58 -8.14 6.66
CA TYR A 250 -18.04 -8.23 6.74
C TYR A 250 -18.67 -6.95 6.18
N GLY A 251 -19.53 -7.12 5.18
CA GLY A 251 -20.38 -6.04 4.67
C GLY A 251 -21.60 -5.79 5.56
N GLY A 252 -22.29 -4.67 5.36
CA GLY A 252 -23.39 -4.22 6.22
C GLY A 252 -24.68 -5.06 6.19
N GLU A 253 -24.74 -6.19 5.48
CA GLU A 253 -25.95 -7.04 5.40
C GLU A 253 -25.88 -8.34 6.23
N VAL A 254 -24.76 -8.61 6.92
CA VAL A 254 -24.59 -9.90 7.61
C VAL A 254 -25.04 -9.83 9.08
N GLY A 255 -26.33 -10.07 9.32
CA GLY A 255 -26.86 -10.71 10.54
C GLY A 255 -27.14 -9.85 11.80
N PRO A 256 -28.01 -10.34 12.72
CA PRO A 256 -28.70 -9.57 13.77
C PRO A 256 -27.88 -9.34 15.06
N SER A 257 -26.56 -9.31 14.98
CA SER A 257 -25.72 -8.93 16.13
C SER A 257 -25.45 -7.43 16.06
N LEU A 258 -25.68 -6.70 17.15
CA LEU A 258 -25.49 -5.23 17.26
C LEU A 258 -24.11 -4.69 16.82
N LEU A 259 -23.14 -5.56 16.55
CA LEU A 259 -21.80 -5.24 16.05
C LEU A 259 -21.68 -5.20 14.51
N SER A 260 -22.71 -5.61 13.75
CA SER A 260 -22.60 -5.83 12.29
C SER A 260 -22.89 -4.61 11.41
N LEU A 261 -23.30 -3.47 11.99
CA LEU A 261 -23.63 -2.26 11.21
C LEU A 261 -22.41 -1.39 10.84
N LEU A 262 -21.22 -1.76 11.31
CA LEU A 262 -19.94 -1.17 10.92
C LEU A 262 -19.26 -2.09 9.91
N LEU A 263 -18.47 -1.51 9.00
CA LEU A 263 -17.58 -2.26 8.12
C LEU A 263 -16.58 -3.03 9.00
N ALA A 264 -16.94 -4.23 9.44
CA ALA A 264 -16.21 -4.93 10.47
C ALA A 264 -15.12 -5.79 9.82
N LEU A 265 -13.88 -5.50 10.18
CA LEU A 265 -12.75 -6.38 9.96
C LEU A 265 -12.57 -7.20 11.24
N THR A 266 -12.72 -8.53 11.17
CA THR A 266 -12.39 -9.39 12.33
C THR A 266 -11.09 -10.14 12.08
N LYS A 267 -10.18 -10.13 13.06
CA LYS A 267 -8.90 -10.86 12.98
C LYS A 267 -9.17 -12.36 12.82
N LEU A 268 -8.43 -13.02 11.94
CA LEU A 268 -8.47 -14.48 11.84
C LEU A 268 -7.72 -15.09 13.04
N ALA A 269 -8.37 -16.02 13.76
CA ALA A 269 -7.78 -16.73 14.89
C ALA A 269 -6.82 -17.84 14.45
#